data_AF-A0A0C4F451-F1
#
_entry.id   AF-A0A0C4F451-F1
#
_cell.length_a   1.000
_cell.length_b   1.000
_cell.length_c   1.000
_cell.angle_alpha   90.00
_cell.angle_beta   90.00
_cell.angle_gamma   90.00
#
_symmetry.space_group_name_H-M   'P 1'
#
loop_
_entity.id
_entity.type
_entity.pdbx_description
1 polymer ?
#
loop_
_entity_poly.entity_id
_entity_poly.type
_entity_poly.pdbx_seq_one_letter_code
_entity_poly.pdbx_strand_id
1 'polypeptide(L)'
;MEQDGGQSTHSGNKAGAKYGTGYCDAQCPQDIKWIEGKANNKGWKQGEGDVGKGSMGSCCPEMDVWEANSIAQAFTTHTCQSVKPTACTGDQCGEFYGQGKKVDTSKPFTVITQFVTSDKTDNGELTEIHRIYKQGNNVIKNEPVKVDGLGKADSLSDKFCAANKKMTGDQNDFEKKGGMKRMGEAMSQGMVLVMSIWDDGEAKMQWLDGTYPPGKPADKYGVKRGTCDANTGVPETTRELFGNDQVIFSNIKIRPIETTSEETPAPKQKRSTFHI
;
A
#
# COMPACT_ATOMS: atom_id res chain seq x y z
N MET A 1 -13.58 3.34 -4.43
CA MET A 1 -14.45 2.84 -5.53
C MET A 1 -15.89 2.75 -5.04
N GLU A 2 -16.86 2.94 -5.93
CA GLU A 2 -18.28 2.73 -5.62
C GLU A 2 -18.62 1.24 -5.53
N GLN A 3 -19.57 0.88 -4.66
CA GLN A 3 -19.94 -0.52 -4.39
C GLN A 3 -20.47 -1.25 -5.65
N ASP A 4 -21.14 -0.54 -6.56
CA ASP A 4 -21.69 -1.10 -7.80
C ASP A 4 -20.74 -0.92 -9.00
N GLY A 5 -19.50 -0.48 -8.78
CA GLY A 5 -18.51 -0.23 -9.83
C GLY A 5 -18.84 0.97 -10.72
N GLY A 6 -19.69 1.90 -10.26
CA GLY A 6 -20.11 3.11 -10.98
C GLY A 6 -21.29 2.89 -11.92
N GLN A 7 -22.12 1.85 -11.68
CA GLN A 7 -23.23 1.49 -12.56
C GLN A 7 -24.43 2.45 -12.41
N SER A 8 -24.73 2.86 -11.17
CA SER A 8 -25.82 3.78 -10.86
C SER A 8 -25.50 5.23 -11.21
N THR A 9 -24.23 5.62 -11.09
CA THR A 9 -23.75 6.99 -11.32
C THR A 9 -23.41 7.27 -12.78
N HIS A 10 -23.05 6.25 -13.57
CA HIS A 10 -22.65 6.42 -14.96
C HIS A 10 -23.52 5.62 -15.91
N SER A 11 -24.45 6.30 -16.59
CA SER A 11 -25.43 5.67 -17.48
C SER A 11 -24.82 4.83 -18.61
N GLY A 12 -23.60 5.12 -19.05
CA GLY A 12 -22.84 4.32 -20.03
C GLY A 12 -22.26 3.02 -19.47
N ASN A 13 -22.09 2.90 -18.15
CA ASN A 13 -21.65 1.68 -17.51
C ASN A 13 -22.84 0.75 -17.27
N LYS A 14 -22.97 -0.29 -18.09
CA LYS A 14 -23.99 -1.34 -17.91
C LYS A 14 -23.41 -2.63 -17.31
N ALA A 15 -22.11 -2.67 -17.06
CA ALA A 15 -21.42 -3.85 -16.55
C ALA A 15 -21.38 -3.86 -15.02
N GLY A 16 -20.89 -2.78 -14.41
CA GLY A 16 -20.80 -2.62 -12.95
C GLY A 16 -19.78 -3.54 -12.27
N ALA A 17 -19.85 -3.59 -10.94
CA ALA A 17 -18.95 -4.36 -10.07
C ALA A 17 -18.84 -5.84 -10.45
N LYS A 18 -19.92 -6.42 -11.02
CA LYS A 18 -19.93 -7.81 -11.53
C LYS A 18 -18.79 -8.09 -12.53
N TYR A 19 -18.33 -7.07 -13.25
CA TYR A 19 -17.23 -7.17 -14.22
C TYR A 19 -16.02 -6.32 -13.81
N GLY A 20 -15.93 -5.90 -12.55
CA GLY A 20 -14.77 -5.17 -12.04
C GLY A 20 -14.59 -3.75 -12.58
N THR A 21 -15.67 -3.06 -12.95
CA THR A 21 -15.58 -1.65 -13.38
C THR A 21 -15.39 -0.70 -12.20
N GLY A 22 -14.98 0.54 -12.49
CA GLY A 22 -14.95 1.63 -11.51
C GLY A 22 -13.68 1.66 -10.67
N TYR A 23 -12.61 0.99 -11.10
CA TYR A 23 -11.31 1.09 -10.44
C TYR A 23 -10.80 2.52 -10.46
N CYS A 24 -10.24 2.94 -9.34
CA CYS A 24 -9.59 4.21 -9.11
C CYS A 24 -8.55 4.00 -8.01
N ASP A 25 -7.50 4.80 -8.03
CA ASP A 25 -6.47 4.79 -6.99
C ASP A 25 -5.85 6.21 -6.87
N ALA A 26 -4.83 6.38 -6.03
CA ALA A 26 -4.26 7.71 -5.79
C ALA A 26 -3.27 8.18 -6.87
N GLN A 27 -2.82 7.28 -7.73
CA GLN A 27 -1.92 7.50 -8.86
C GLN A 27 -2.68 8.05 -10.07
N CYS A 28 -4.03 8.02 -10.04
CA CYS A 28 -4.87 8.50 -11.12
C CYS A 28 -4.56 7.82 -12.47
N PRO A 29 -4.55 6.47 -12.54
CA PRO A 29 -4.10 5.70 -13.69
C PRO A 29 -4.87 6.08 -14.93
N GLN A 30 -4.10 6.32 -15.99
CA GLN A 30 -4.62 6.65 -17.32
C GLN A 30 -4.71 5.42 -18.24
N ASP A 31 -4.22 4.28 -17.78
CA ASP A 31 -4.29 2.99 -18.46
C ASP A 31 -5.61 2.24 -18.22
N ILE A 32 -6.48 2.78 -17.36
CA ILE A 32 -7.84 2.26 -17.18
C ILE A 32 -8.65 2.46 -18.47
N LYS A 33 -9.08 1.34 -19.04
CA LYS A 33 -9.75 1.28 -20.36
C LYS A 33 -11.16 1.89 -20.34
N TRP A 34 -11.86 1.80 -19.21
CA TRP A 34 -13.22 2.29 -19.03
C TRP A 34 -13.32 3.16 -17.78
N ILE A 35 -13.63 4.44 -17.96
CA ILE A 35 -13.75 5.43 -16.87
C ILE A 35 -15.10 6.14 -17.04
N GLU A 36 -15.87 6.22 -15.95
CA GLU A 36 -17.19 6.87 -15.92
C GLU A 36 -18.16 6.39 -17.03
N GLY A 37 -18.12 5.09 -17.35
CA GLY A 37 -18.96 4.50 -18.40
C GLY A 37 -18.56 4.85 -19.83
N LYS A 38 -17.36 5.39 -20.04
CA LYS A 38 -16.80 5.74 -21.36
C LYS A 38 -15.47 5.02 -21.61
N ALA A 39 -15.22 4.67 -22.87
CA ALA A 39 -13.91 4.17 -23.27
C ALA A 39 -12.87 5.29 -23.17
N ASN A 40 -11.71 5.00 -22.58
CA ASN A 40 -10.59 5.94 -22.47
C ASN A 40 -9.72 5.96 -23.73
N ASN A 41 -10.33 6.08 -24.91
CA ASN A 41 -9.65 5.91 -26.20
C ASN A 41 -9.07 7.20 -26.79
N LYS A 42 -9.48 8.37 -26.27
CA LYS A 42 -9.02 9.66 -26.80
C LYS A 42 -7.54 9.85 -26.50
N GLY A 43 -6.75 10.09 -27.55
CA GLY A 43 -5.32 10.30 -27.43
C GLY A 43 -4.54 9.07 -26.94
N TRP A 44 -5.08 7.87 -27.17
CA TRP A 44 -4.47 6.61 -26.71
C TRP A 44 -3.03 6.48 -27.20
N LYS A 45 -2.11 6.28 -26.27
CA LYS A 45 -0.70 5.98 -26.53
C LYS A 45 -0.39 4.58 -26.04
N GLN A 46 0.16 3.75 -26.93
CA GLN A 46 0.60 2.42 -26.57
C GLN A 46 1.80 2.50 -25.60
N GLY A 47 1.76 1.68 -24.55
CA GLY A 47 2.87 1.46 -23.62
C GLY A 47 3.62 0.16 -23.94
N GLU A 48 4.27 -0.42 -22.94
CA GLU A 48 4.95 -1.71 -23.10
C GLU A 48 3.94 -2.87 -23.14
N GLY A 49 4.11 -3.82 -24.07
CA GLY A 49 3.21 -4.97 -24.20
C GLY A 49 1.75 -4.58 -24.48
N ASP A 50 0.84 -5.11 -23.65
CA ASP A 50 -0.62 -4.99 -23.83
C ASP A 50 -1.25 -3.80 -23.09
N VAL A 51 -0.44 -2.87 -22.59
CA VAL A 51 -0.91 -1.66 -21.91
C VAL A 51 -0.84 -0.41 -22.80
N GLY A 52 -1.62 0.61 -22.45
CA GLY A 52 -1.57 1.92 -23.06
C GLY A 52 -2.26 2.94 -22.16
N LYS A 53 -2.13 4.23 -22.46
CA LYS A 53 -2.68 5.33 -21.65
C LYS A 53 -3.59 6.21 -22.51
N GLY A 54 -4.78 6.52 -22.00
CA GLY A 54 -5.72 7.47 -22.60
C GLY A 54 -5.63 8.86 -21.96
N SER A 55 -6.54 9.76 -22.34
CA SER A 55 -6.55 11.15 -21.82
C SER A 55 -7.18 11.30 -20.43
N MET A 56 -7.98 10.33 -19.98
CA MET A 56 -8.64 10.36 -18.67
C MET A 56 -7.82 9.57 -17.64
N GLY A 57 -7.84 10.01 -16.38
CA GLY A 57 -7.32 9.26 -15.23
C GLY A 57 -8.44 8.98 -14.23
N SER A 58 -8.34 7.87 -13.49
CA SER A 58 -9.34 7.48 -12.49
C SER A 58 -8.78 7.63 -11.08
N CYS A 59 -9.19 8.66 -10.35
CA CYS A 59 -8.59 9.05 -9.07
C CYS A 59 -9.50 8.76 -7.87
N CYS A 60 -8.97 8.21 -6.78
CA CYS A 60 -9.62 8.24 -5.47
C CYS A 60 -8.63 8.08 -4.30
N PRO A 61 -9.06 8.31 -3.05
CA PRO A 61 -8.23 7.99 -1.89
C PRO A 61 -7.92 6.49 -1.82
N GLU A 62 -6.71 6.16 -1.37
CA GLU A 62 -6.22 4.79 -1.32
C GLU A 62 -5.40 4.55 -0.05
N MET A 63 -5.50 3.35 0.49
CA MET A 63 -4.72 2.85 1.61
C MET A 63 -4.06 1.54 1.19
N ASP A 64 -2.75 1.59 0.95
CA ASP A 64 -1.96 0.37 0.70
C ASP A 64 -1.72 -0.30 2.04
N VAL A 65 -2.60 -1.26 2.36
CA VAL A 65 -2.40 -2.09 3.55
C VAL A 65 -1.11 -2.90 3.41
N TRP A 66 -0.75 -3.32 2.19
CA TRP A 66 0.39 -4.18 1.93
C TRP A 66 0.86 -4.13 0.48
N GLU A 67 2.04 -3.55 0.25
CA GLU A 67 2.81 -3.71 -0.99
C GLU A 67 4.13 -4.39 -0.64
N ALA A 68 4.38 -5.59 -1.16
CA ALA A 68 5.58 -6.33 -0.79
C ALA A 68 5.96 -7.40 -1.79
N ASN A 69 7.21 -7.83 -1.69
CA ASN A 69 7.70 -9.11 -2.15
C ASN A 69 8.52 -9.76 -1.03
N SER A 70 9.24 -10.85 -1.32
CA SER A 70 10.01 -11.54 -0.28
C SER A 70 11.21 -10.75 0.28
N ILE A 71 11.55 -9.60 -0.30
CA ILE A 71 12.73 -8.79 0.01
C ILE A 71 12.35 -7.53 0.80
N ALA A 72 11.28 -6.84 0.40
CA ALA A 72 10.85 -5.58 0.98
C ALA A 72 9.33 -5.49 1.09
N GLN A 73 8.85 -4.64 2.01
CA GLN A 73 7.44 -4.31 2.18
C GLN A 73 7.24 -2.83 2.50
N ALA A 74 6.09 -2.29 2.11
CA ALA A 74 5.60 -0.97 2.45
C ALA A 74 4.12 -1.03 2.85
N PHE A 75 3.70 -0.06 3.67
CA PHE A 75 2.29 0.24 3.88
C PHE A 75 2.10 1.75 3.93
N THR A 76 0.99 2.21 3.36
CA THR A 76 0.91 3.57 2.81
C THR A 76 -0.48 4.14 2.99
N THR A 77 -0.60 5.31 3.60
CA THR A 77 -1.71 6.20 3.26
C THR A 77 -1.27 7.04 2.08
N HIS A 78 -2.00 6.97 0.97
CA HIS A 78 -1.57 7.68 -0.22
C HIS A 78 -1.44 9.16 0.04
N THR A 79 -0.36 9.72 -0.51
CA THR A 79 0.26 11.02 -0.26
C THR A 79 1.14 11.19 0.99
N CYS A 80 0.99 10.37 2.06
CA CYS A 80 2.03 10.29 3.12
C CYS A 80 3.33 9.71 2.54
N GLN A 81 3.23 8.92 1.47
CA GLN A 81 4.36 8.48 0.69
C GLN A 81 4.66 9.42 -0.48
N SER A 82 5.81 10.07 -0.37
CA SER A 82 6.89 9.81 -1.31
C SER A 82 7.82 8.96 -0.47
N VAL A 83 7.78 7.63 -0.60
CA VAL A 83 8.66 6.81 0.24
C VAL A 83 10.06 7.23 -0.17
N LYS A 84 10.80 7.74 0.79
CA LYS A 84 12.24 7.76 0.79
C LYS A 84 12.54 7.13 2.16
N PRO A 85 12.61 5.78 2.20
CA PRO A 85 12.68 5.03 3.46
C PRO A 85 14.01 5.21 4.19
N THR A 86 14.04 4.72 5.43
CA THR A 86 15.21 4.80 6.30
C THR A 86 16.45 4.18 5.67
N ALA A 87 17.48 4.99 5.42
CA ALA A 87 18.83 4.47 5.22
C ALA A 87 19.34 3.93 6.55
N CYS A 88 19.56 2.63 6.58
CA CYS A 88 20.32 1.93 7.61
C CYS A 88 21.74 1.71 7.08
N THR A 89 22.71 1.43 7.95
CA THR A 89 24.08 1.06 7.55
C THR A 89 24.48 -0.25 8.24
N GLY A 90 25.24 -1.10 7.51
CA GLY A 90 25.72 -2.39 8.02
C GLY A 90 24.61 -3.39 8.38
N ASP A 91 24.89 -4.26 9.35
CA ASP A 91 24.00 -5.33 9.84
C ASP A 91 22.68 -4.82 10.44
N GLN A 92 22.48 -3.49 10.53
CA GLN A 92 21.22 -2.89 10.97
C GLN A 92 20.18 -2.79 9.84
N CYS A 93 20.59 -3.08 8.60
CA CYS A 93 19.74 -3.07 7.42
C CYS A 93 19.06 -4.40 7.15
N GLY A 94 17.74 -4.39 7.20
CA GLY A 94 16.95 -5.48 6.66
C GLY A 94 16.73 -6.65 7.61
N GLU A 95 17.27 -6.66 8.83
CA GLU A 95 17.06 -7.77 9.78
C GLU A 95 15.60 -7.95 10.24
N PHE A 96 14.75 -6.96 9.96
CA PHE A 96 13.34 -7.02 10.33
C PHE A 96 12.48 -7.84 9.36
N TYR A 97 12.66 -7.68 8.05
CA TYR A 97 11.78 -8.27 7.03
C TYR A 97 12.58 -8.86 5.86
N GLY A 98 12.31 -10.13 5.55
CA GLY A 98 12.88 -10.87 4.43
C GLY A 98 13.16 -12.34 4.79
N GLN A 99 13.78 -13.09 3.89
CA GLN A 99 14.02 -14.52 4.14
C GLN A 99 14.99 -14.72 5.32
N GLY A 100 14.59 -15.53 6.30
CA GLY A 100 15.39 -15.83 7.50
C GLY A 100 15.48 -14.70 8.53
N LYS A 101 14.75 -13.60 8.34
CA LYS A 101 14.78 -12.41 9.20
C LYS A 101 13.68 -12.45 10.28
N LYS A 102 13.54 -11.39 11.09
CA LYS A 102 12.58 -11.35 12.20
C LYS A 102 11.14 -11.66 11.76
N VAL A 103 10.71 -11.06 10.65
CA VAL A 103 9.56 -11.47 9.85
C VAL A 103 10.11 -12.26 8.66
N ASP A 104 10.07 -13.58 8.78
CA ASP A 104 10.67 -14.50 7.81
C ASP A 104 9.76 -14.69 6.61
N THR A 105 10.09 -14.09 5.47
CA THR A 105 9.26 -14.16 4.25
C THR A 105 9.33 -15.51 3.54
N SER A 106 10.19 -16.43 3.97
CA SER A 106 10.20 -17.81 3.46
C SER A 106 9.02 -18.65 3.99
N LYS A 107 8.26 -18.12 4.95
CA LYS A 107 7.14 -18.80 5.60
C LYS A 107 5.91 -17.90 5.67
N PRO A 108 4.69 -18.47 5.75
CA PRO A 108 3.50 -17.68 6.02
C PRO A 108 3.60 -16.89 7.33
N PHE A 109 3.07 -15.68 7.34
CA PHE A 109 2.89 -14.84 8.52
C PHE A 109 1.58 -14.05 8.41
N THR A 110 1.11 -13.50 9.52
CA THR A 110 -0.07 -12.63 9.58
C THR A 110 0.39 -11.19 9.62
N VAL A 111 -0.21 -10.34 8.78
CA VAL A 111 -0.09 -8.88 8.85
C VAL A 111 -1.34 -8.35 9.55
N ILE A 112 -1.14 -7.52 10.57
CA ILE A 112 -2.21 -6.85 11.32
C ILE A 112 -1.98 -5.35 11.18
N THR A 113 -2.98 -4.66 10.64
CA THR A 113 -2.98 -3.20 10.50
C THR A 113 -4.12 -2.64 11.33
N GLN A 114 -3.84 -1.68 12.21
CA GLN A 114 -4.81 -1.08 13.12
C GLN A 114 -4.98 0.39 12.77
N PHE A 115 -6.23 0.84 12.66
CA PHE A 115 -6.60 2.21 12.35
C PHE A 115 -7.14 2.85 13.64
N VAL A 116 -6.32 3.69 14.27
CA VAL A 116 -6.60 4.25 15.60
C VAL A 116 -7.15 5.66 15.45
N THR A 117 -8.28 5.91 16.10
CA THR A 117 -8.93 7.22 16.14
C THR A 117 -8.61 7.97 17.42
N SER A 118 -8.72 9.30 17.37
CA SER A 118 -8.38 10.22 18.47
C SER A 118 -9.14 9.93 19.78
N ASP A 119 -10.38 9.47 19.68
CA ASP A 119 -11.25 9.14 20.81
C ASP A 119 -11.46 7.62 21.02
N LYS A 120 -10.77 6.79 20.23
CA LYS A 120 -10.87 5.32 20.23
C LYS A 120 -12.27 4.78 19.91
N THR A 121 -13.06 5.54 19.15
CA THR A 121 -14.35 5.13 18.60
C THR A 121 -14.32 5.01 17.09
N ASP A 122 -15.31 4.33 16.50
CA ASP A 122 -15.45 4.21 15.04
C ASP A 122 -15.76 5.55 14.35
N ASN A 123 -16.15 6.59 15.11
CA ASN A 123 -16.52 7.91 14.59
C ASN A 123 -15.44 8.98 14.83
N GLY A 124 -14.38 8.65 15.58
CA GLY A 124 -13.30 9.57 15.85
C GLY A 124 -12.46 9.87 14.62
N GLU A 125 -11.69 10.96 14.68
CA GLU A 125 -10.73 11.30 13.63
C GLU A 125 -9.58 10.27 13.63
N LEU A 126 -9.24 9.70 12.47
CA LEU A 126 -8.08 8.82 12.32
C LEU A 126 -6.80 9.59 12.66
N THR A 127 -5.98 9.06 13.57
CA THR A 127 -4.74 9.71 14.02
C THR A 127 -3.51 8.87 13.78
N GLU A 128 -3.62 7.54 13.90
CA GLU A 128 -2.48 6.64 13.76
C GLU A 128 -2.85 5.35 13.03
N ILE A 129 -1.88 4.83 12.26
CA ILE A 129 -1.98 3.51 11.65
C ILE A 129 -0.81 2.66 12.15
N HIS A 130 -1.14 1.62 12.91
CA HIS A 130 -0.16 0.72 13.51
C HIS A 130 -0.01 -0.56 12.70
N ARG A 131 1.20 -1.11 12.74
CA ARG A 131 1.54 -2.39 12.10
C ARG A 131 2.03 -3.39 13.14
N ILE A 132 1.50 -4.60 13.08
CA ILE A 132 1.93 -5.75 13.88
C ILE A 132 2.02 -6.96 12.96
N TYR A 133 2.98 -7.83 13.19
CA TYR A 133 3.11 -9.12 12.53
C TYR A 133 2.91 -10.25 13.53
N LYS A 134 2.40 -11.39 13.06
CA LYS A 134 2.39 -12.63 13.84
C LYS A 134 2.93 -13.77 12.98
N GLN A 135 3.97 -14.45 13.45
CA GLN A 135 4.55 -15.60 12.77
C GLN A 135 4.72 -16.76 13.76
N GLY A 136 3.99 -17.85 13.50
CA GLY A 136 3.78 -18.88 14.52
C GLY A 136 3.15 -18.29 15.78
N ASN A 137 3.79 -18.50 16.93
CA ASN A 137 3.36 -17.96 18.22
C ASN A 137 3.94 -16.58 18.54
N ASN A 138 4.84 -16.06 17.70
CA ASN A 138 5.54 -14.81 17.98
C ASN A 138 4.73 -13.62 17.45
N VAL A 139 4.43 -12.68 18.35
CA VAL A 139 3.93 -11.35 17.99
C VAL A 139 5.12 -10.42 17.81
N ILE A 140 5.22 -9.81 16.64
CA ILE A 140 6.34 -8.96 16.22
C ILE A 140 5.78 -7.56 15.98
N LYS A 141 6.11 -6.61 16.87
CA LYS A 141 5.80 -5.19 16.67
C LYS A 141 6.57 -4.63 15.47
N ASN A 142 6.01 -3.63 14.80
CA ASN A 142 6.71 -2.90 13.75
C ASN A 142 8.04 -2.34 14.24
N GLU A 143 9.01 -2.20 13.34
CA GLU A 143 10.30 -1.63 13.70
C GLU A 143 10.20 -0.10 13.77
N PRO A 144 10.63 0.54 14.87
CA PRO A 144 10.71 1.99 14.93
C PRO A 144 11.77 2.51 13.97
N VAL A 145 11.51 3.69 13.42
CA VAL A 145 12.46 4.41 12.58
C VAL A 145 13.76 4.67 13.34
N LYS A 146 14.88 4.32 12.69
CA LYS A 146 16.24 4.43 13.26
C LYS A 146 17.01 5.65 12.76
N VAL A 147 16.35 6.57 12.06
CA VAL A 147 17.00 7.76 11.49
C VAL A 147 16.89 8.94 12.43
N ASP A 148 18.05 9.52 12.72
CA ASP A 148 18.17 10.74 13.50
C ASP A 148 17.32 11.86 12.88
N GLY A 149 16.52 12.51 13.71
CA GLY A 149 15.63 13.61 13.30
C GLY A 149 14.19 13.20 12.94
N LEU A 150 13.89 11.91 12.80
CA LEU A 150 12.51 11.43 12.52
C LEU A 150 11.75 10.93 13.75
N GLY A 151 12.42 10.89 14.91
CA GLY A 151 11.89 10.27 16.12
C GLY A 151 11.82 8.75 15.99
N LYS A 152 11.57 8.06 17.11
CA LYS A 152 11.43 6.60 17.16
C LYS A 152 10.00 6.15 16.80
N ALA A 153 9.43 6.73 15.76
CA ALA A 153 8.07 6.40 15.32
C ALA A 153 8.03 5.00 14.70
N ASP A 154 7.05 4.19 15.09
CA ASP A 154 6.78 2.84 14.57
C ASP A 154 5.37 2.72 13.95
N SER A 155 4.64 3.82 13.84
CA SER A 155 3.32 3.97 13.25
C SER A 155 3.28 5.13 12.24
N LEU A 156 2.31 5.10 11.33
CA LEU A 156 2.02 6.27 10.50
C LEU A 156 1.16 7.26 11.30
N SER A 157 1.53 8.53 11.26
CA SER A 157 0.78 9.66 11.83
C SER A 157 1.09 10.92 11.02
N ASP A 158 0.25 11.97 11.11
CA ASP A 158 0.54 13.26 10.46
C ASP A 158 1.93 13.81 10.86
N LYS A 159 2.29 13.67 12.14
CA LYS A 159 3.60 14.07 12.66
C LYS A 159 4.74 13.32 11.99
N PHE A 160 4.61 12.00 11.86
CA PHE A 160 5.64 11.18 11.19
C PHE A 160 5.73 11.53 9.71
N CYS A 161 4.60 11.64 9.00
CA CYS A 161 4.56 12.01 7.59
C CYS A 161 5.24 13.37 7.35
N ALA A 162 4.92 14.40 8.14
CA ALA A 162 5.53 15.72 8.01
C ALA A 162 7.05 15.71 8.28
N ALA A 163 7.49 14.99 9.33
CA ALA A 163 8.91 14.85 9.63
C ALA A 163 9.67 14.15 8.50
N ASN A 164 9.12 13.05 7.98
CA ASN A 164 9.71 12.30 6.87
C ASN A 164 9.81 13.15 5.60
N LYS A 165 8.76 13.90 5.23
CA LYS A 165 8.77 14.80 4.07
C LYS A 165 9.82 15.92 4.21
N LYS A 166 9.95 16.51 5.41
CA LYS A 166 10.98 17.51 5.69
C LYS A 166 12.40 16.96 5.53
N MET A 167 12.66 15.74 6.02
CA MET A 167 13.99 15.10 5.93
C MET A 167 14.36 14.74 4.48
N THR A 168 13.37 14.34 3.69
CA THR A 168 13.55 13.88 2.30
C THR A 168 13.65 15.00 1.28
N GLY A 169 13.18 16.20 1.65
CA GLY A 169 13.01 17.35 0.76
C GLY A 169 11.81 17.20 -0.19
N ASP A 170 10.93 16.23 0.05
CA ASP A 170 9.79 15.96 -0.82
C ASP A 170 8.59 16.85 -0.45
N GLN A 171 7.71 17.09 -1.43
CA GLN A 171 6.46 17.82 -1.20
C GLN A 171 5.54 17.02 -0.27
N ASN A 172 4.99 17.70 0.75
CA ASN A 172 4.03 17.11 1.67
C ASN A 172 2.59 17.19 1.12
N ASP A 173 2.34 16.47 0.03
CA ASP A 173 1.00 16.44 -0.57
C ASP A 173 -0.03 15.74 0.32
N PHE A 174 0.41 14.94 1.30
CA PHE A 174 -0.44 14.35 2.34
C PHE A 174 -1.19 15.41 3.12
N GLU A 175 -0.43 16.33 3.70
CA GLU A 175 -0.96 17.42 4.50
C GLU A 175 -1.83 18.34 3.65
N LYS A 176 -1.40 18.63 2.41
CA LYS A 176 -2.21 19.43 1.46
C LYS A 176 -3.55 18.78 1.11
N LYS A 177 -3.63 17.45 1.09
CA LYS A 177 -4.86 16.69 0.84
C LYS A 177 -5.66 16.37 2.12
N GLY A 178 -5.24 16.87 3.28
CA GLY A 178 -5.99 16.74 4.54
C GLY A 178 -5.54 15.62 5.47
N GLY A 179 -4.38 15.00 5.21
CA GLY A 179 -3.68 14.11 6.15
C GLY A 179 -4.48 12.88 6.60
N MET A 180 -4.21 12.42 7.82
CA MET A 180 -4.88 11.25 8.41
C MET A 180 -6.38 11.45 8.52
N LYS A 181 -6.83 12.66 8.87
CA LYS A 181 -8.25 13.01 8.91
C LYS A 181 -8.95 12.67 7.60
N ARG A 182 -8.43 13.14 6.46
CA ARG A 182 -9.07 12.88 5.16
C ARG A 182 -9.06 11.39 4.79
N MET A 183 -8.03 10.66 5.18
CA MET A 183 -8.00 9.20 5.01
C MET A 183 -9.09 8.52 5.85
N GLY A 184 -9.27 8.92 7.10
CA GLY A 184 -10.36 8.45 7.97
C GLY A 184 -11.75 8.75 7.40
N GLU A 185 -11.96 9.94 6.83
CA GLU A 185 -13.19 10.32 6.14
C GLU A 185 -13.47 9.46 4.90
N ALA A 186 -12.43 9.03 4.18
CA ALA A 186 -12.58 8.11 3.05
C ALA A 186 -12.95 6.69 3.53
N MET A 187 -12.30 6.22 4.61
CA MET A 187 -12.60 4.93 5.21
C MET A 187 -14.03 4.85 5.75
N SER A 188 -14.54 5.92 6.37
CA SER A 188 -15.91 5.96 6.92
C SER A 188 -17.00 5.93 5.84
N GLN A 189 -16.68 6.32 4.61
CA GLN A 189 -17.56 6.19 3.44
C GLN A 189 -17.57 4.78 2.83
N GLY A 190 -16.69 3.90 3.31
CA GLY A 190 -16.48 2.57 2.76
C GLY A 190 -15.45 2.56 1.64
N MET A 191 -14.58 1.54 1.67
CA MET A 191 -13.56 1.29 0.65
C MET A 191 -13.68 -0.14 0.12
N VAL A 192 -13.16 -0.37 -1.08
CA VAL A 192 -13.11 -1.70 -1.71
C VAL A 192 -11.72 -2.29 -1.48
N LEU A 193 -11.66 -3.54 -1.03
CA LEU A 193 -10.40 -4.28 -0.91
C LEU A 193 -9.93 -4.74 -2.30
N VAL A 194 -8.67 -4.44 -2.63
CA VAL A 194 -7.99 -4.89 -3.85
C VAL A 194 -6.88 -5.87 -3.46
N MET A 195 -6.76 -6.96 -4.20
CA MET A 195 -5.65 -7.91 -4.10
C MET A 195 -5.07 -8.12 -5.49
N SER A 196 -3.78 -7.93 -5.66
CA SER A 196 -3.12 -7.99 -6.96
C SER A 196 -1.72 -8.63 -6.87
N ILE A 197 -1.22 -9.05 -8.03
CA ILE A 197 0.18 -9.38 -8.29
C ILE A 197 0.55 -8.68 -9.59
N TRP A 198 1.67 -7.96 -9.60
CA TRP A 198 2.06 -7.11 -10.72
C TRP A 198 3.57 -6.91 -10.75
N ASP A 199 4.10 -6.65 -11.93
CA ASP A 199 5.38 -6.00 -12.14
C ASP A 199 5.14 -4.56 -12.59
N ASP A 200 6.17 -3.70 -12.63
CA ASP A 200 5.99 -2.35 -13.20
C ASP A 200 6.97 -1.96 -14.27
N GLY A 201 6.40 -1.55 -15.40
CA GLY A 201 7.13 -1.11 -16.59
C GLY A 201 7.62 0.33 -16.51
N GLU A 202 7.35 1.08 -15.44
CA GLU A 202 7.81 2.47 -15.28
C GLU A 202 9.08 2.55 -14.42
N ALA A 203 9.06 1.93 -13.24
CA ALA A 203 10.11 1.99 -12.24
C ALA A 203 10.65 0.60 -11.81
N LYS A 204 10.17 -0.50 -12.41
CA LYS A 204 10.74 -1.85 -12.26
C LYS A 204 10.78 -2.34 -10.81
N MET A 205 9.79 -1.96 -9.99
CA MET A 205 9.75 -2.19 -8.53
C MET A 205 10.89 -1.58 -7.72
N GLN A 206 11.80 -0.80 -8.33
CA GLN A 206 12.97 -0.25 -7.64
C GLN A 206 12.60 0.72 -6.51
N TRP A 207 11.41 1.34 -6.59
CA TRP A 207 10.85 2.19 -5.54
C TRP A 207 10.39 1.40 -4.29
N LEU A 208 10.29 0.07 -4.37
CA LEU A 208 9.95 -0.83 -3.28
C LEU A 208 11.19 -1.56 -2.74
N ASP A 209 11.96 -2.22 -3.62
CA ASP A 209 12.95 -3.24 -3.21
C ASP A 209 14.39 -2.98 -3.66
N GLY A 210 14.63 -1.86 -4.35
CA GLY A 210 15.92 -1.54 -4.95
C GLY A 210 16.45 -0.16 -4.55
N THR A 211 16.97 0.57 -5.55
CA THR A 211 17.55 1.91 -5.38
C THR A 211 16.77 2.92 -6.24
N TYR A 212 16.08 3.87 -5.59
CA TYR A 212 15.22 4.83 -6.28
C TYR A 212 15.20 6.21 -5.60
N PRO A 213 15.30 7.32 -6.36
CA PRO A 213 15.32 7.40 -7.83
C PRO A 213 16.63 6.92 -8.48
N PRO A 214 16.60 6.49 -9.76
CA PRO A 214 17.80 6.07 -10.49
C PRO A 214 18.89 7.15 -10.50
N GLY A 215 20.16 6.73 -10.41
CA GLY A 215 21.32 7.62 -10.44
C GLY A 215 21.54 8.46 -9.16
N LYS A 216 20.71 8.30 -8.13
CA LYS A 216 20.99 8.88 -6.80
C LYS A 216 21.92 7.95 -6.00
N PRO A 217 22.85 8.50 -5.21
CA PRO A 217 23.71 7.69 -4.33
C PRO A 217 22.89 6.89 -3.31
N ALA A 218 23.18 5.59 -3.19
CA ALA A 218 22.43 4.67 -2.33
C ALA A 218 22.62 4.94 -0.81
N ASP A 219 23.67 5.67 -0.43
CA ASP A 219 23.94 6.12 0.93
C ASP A 219 23.09 7.34 1.35
N LYS A 220 22.44 8.01 0.39
CA LYS A 220 21.49 9.08 0.72
C LYS A 220 20.24 8.49 1.33
N TYR A 221 19.82 9.11 2.44
CA TYR A 221 18.55 8.82 3.09
C TYR A 221 17.41 8.72 2.08
N GLY A 222 16.73 7.57 2.07
CA GLY A 222 15.59 7.34 1.19
C GLY A 222 15.84 6.77 -0.17
N VAL A 223 17.09 6.61 -0.58
CA VAL A 223 17.38 6.11 -1.92
C VAL A 223 17.35 4.59 -1.96
N LYS A 224 18.01 3.92 -1.01
CA LYS A 224 18.02 2.45 -0.92
C LYS A 224 16.83 1.92 -0.12
N ARG A 225 16.15 0.89 -0.65
CA ARG A 225 14.82 0.44 -0.19
C ARG A 225 14.75 -1.06 0.02
N GLY A 226 15.56 -1.80 -0.73
CA GLY A 226 15.87 -3.19 -0.46
C GLY A 226 17.24 -3.55 -1.02
N THR A 227 17.43 -4.83 -1.26
CA THR A 227 18.70 -5.41 -1.71
C THR A 227 18.68 -5.83 -3.18
N CYS A 228 17.59 -5.57 -3.91
CA CYS A 228 17.54 -5.85 -5.34
C CYS A 228 18.54 -4.98 -6.10
N ASP A 229 19.15 -5.56 -7.14
CA ASP A 229 20.07 -4.85 -8.02
C ASP A 229 19.29 -3.82 -8.87
N ALA A 230 19.93 -2.70 -9.22
CA ALA A 230 19.29 -1.64 -9.99
C ALA A 230 18.86 -2.08 -11.42
N ASN A 231 19.39 -3.21 -11.92
CA ASN A 231 19.06 -3.76 -13.23
C ASN A 231 17.98 -4.85 -13.21
N THR A 232 17.39 -5.18 -12.05
CA THR A 232 16.30 -6.16 -11.94
C THR A 232 14.92 -5.52 -12.08
N GLY A 233 13.89 -6.36 -12.18
CA GLY A 233 12.48 -5.92 -12.24
C GLY A 233 12.02 -5.47 -13.62
N VAL A 234 12.84 -5.64 -14.67
CA VAL A 234 12.41 -5.45 -16.06
C VAL A 234 11.26 -6.42 -16.36
N PRO A 235 10.06 -5.95 -16.75
CA PRO A 235 8.88 -6.80 -16.89
C PRO A 235 9.09 -8.03 -17.77
N GLU A 236 9.71 -7.87 -18.94
CA GLU A 236 10.00 -8.96 -19.87
C GLU A 236 10.84 -10.06 -19.21
N THR A 237 11.98 -9.70 -18.62
CA THR A 237 12.86 -10.65 -17.93
C THR A 237 12.19 -11.26 -16.70
N THR A 238 11.41 -10.48 -15.93
CA THR A 238 10.71 -10.96 -14.75
C THR A 238 9.69 -12.03 -15.12
N ARG A 239 8.87 -11.78 -16.15
CA ARG A 239 7.84 -12.72 -16.61
C ARG A 239 8.45 -13.98 -17.22
N GLU A 240 9.59 -13.86 -17.90
CA GLU A 240 10.31 -15.01 -18.45
C GLU A 240 10.90 -15.91 -17.35
N LEU A 241 11.58 -15.32 -16.37
CA LEU A 241 12.28 -16.09 -15.33
C LEU A 241 11.35 -16.56 -14.20
N PHE A 242 10.32 -15.79 -13.89
CA PHE A 242 9.48 -15.95 -12.72
C PHE A 242 7.98 -16.02 -13.06
N GLY A 243 7.64 -16.48 -14.26
CA GLY A 243 6.23 -16.56 -14.72
C GLY A 243 5.32 -17.50 -13.90
N ASN A 244 5.90 -18.31 -13.01
CA ASN A 244 5.18 -19.18 -12.07
C ASN A 244 5.11 -18.60 -10.65
N ASP A 245 5.62 -17.40 -10.41
CA ASP A 245 5.55 -16.75 -9.10
C ASP A 245 4.09 -16.49 -8.71
N GLN A 246 3.82 -16.59 -7.42
CA GLN A 246 2.48 -16.49 -6.88
C GLN A 246 2.48 -15.84 -5.49
N VAL A 247 1.34 -15.26 -5.14
CA VAL A 247 1.05 -14.78 -3.80
C VAL A 247 -0.23 -15.43 -3.28
N ILE A 248 -0.24 -15.81 -2.00
CA ILE A 248 -1.40 -16.42 -1.35
C ILE A 248 -1.87 -15.49 -0.23
N PHE A 249 -3.00 -14.82 -0.45
CA PHE A 249 -3.73 -14.11 0.60
C PHE A 249 -4.77 -15.04 1.22
N SER A 250 -4.80 -15.13 2.55
CA SER A 250 -5.74 -16.01 3.26
C SER A 250 -6.07 -15.45 4.65
N ASN A 251 -7.09 -16.02 5.31
CA ASN A 251 -7.46 -15.67 6.68
C ASN A 251 -7.74 -14.16 6.90
N ILE A 252 -8.36 -13.52 5.90
CA ILE A 252 -8.73 -12.10 5.94
C ILE A 252 -9.74 -11.88 7.07
N LYS A 253 -9.44 -10.92 7.95
CA LYS A 253 -10.27 -10.57 9.11
C LYS A 253 -10.32 -9.06 9.30
N ILE A 254 -11.51 -8.58 9.61
CA ILE A 254 -11.74 -7.22 10.12
C ILE A 254 -12.39 -7.38 11.50
N ARG A 255 -11.82 -6.73 12.51
CA ARG A 255 -12.27 -6.81 13.90
C ARG A 255 -11.88 -5.54 14.68
N PRO A 256 -12.55 -5.25 15.81
CA PRO A 256 -12.15 -4.18 16.72
C PRO A 256 -10.70 -4.36 17.22
N ILE A 257 -10.06 -3.25 17.59
CA ILE A 257 -8.73 -3.26 18.22
C ILE A 257 -8.85 -3.78 19.65
N GLU A 258 -8.22 -4.93 19.94
CA GLU A 258 -8.15 -5.51 21.28
C GLU A 258 -7.10 -4.76 22.12
N THR A 259 -7.49 -4.14 23.24
CA THR A 259 -6.62 -3.29 24.06
C THR A 259 -6.00 -4.01 25.28
N THR A 260 -6.31 -5.29 25.53
CA THR A 260 -5.74 -6.10 26.63
C THR A 260 -5.69 -7.59 26.29
N SER A 261 -4.77 -8.31 26.94
CA SER A 261 -4.47 -9.74 26.80
C SER A 261 -5.55 -10.70 27.29
N GLU A 262 -6.81 -10.29 27.31
CA GLU A 262 -7.93 -11.18 27.59
C GLU A 262 -8.58 -11.53 26.26
N GLU A 263 -8.50 -12.81 25.89
CA GLU A 263 -9.31 -13.41 24.82
C GLU A 263 -10.79 -13.21 25.16
N THR A 264 -11.31 -12.04 24.82
CA THR A 264 -12.73 -11.79 24.85
C THR A 264 -13.32 -12.62 23.71
N PRO A 265 -14.33 -13.47 23.95
CA PRO A 265 -14.92 -14.26 22.89
C PRO A 265 -15.31 -13.33 21.75
N ALA A 266 -14.81 -13.62 20.54
CA ALA A 266 -15.11 -12.80 19.37
C ALA A 266 -16.63 -12.54 19.35
N PRO A 267 -17.09 -11.28 19.33
CA PRO A 267 -18.51 -11.00 19.19
C PRO A 267 -18.98 -11.75 17.96
N LYS A 268 -20.06 -12.52 18.09
CA LYS A 268 -20.65 -13.26 16.97
C LYS A 268 -20.80 -12.27 15.82
N GLN A 269 -19.93 -12.36 14.82
CA GLN A 269 -20.07 -11.60 13.60
C GLN A 269 -21.51 -11.83 13.16
N LYS A 270 -22.33 -10.78 13.10
CA LYS A 270 -23.41 -10.79 12.12
C LYS A 270 -22.66 -11.06 10.82
N ARG A 271 -22.85 -12.26 10.25
CA ARG A 271 -22.29 -12.59 8.95
C ARG A 271 -22.74 -11.48 8.01
N SER A 272 -21.88 -10.51 7.77
CA SER A 272 -21.91 -9.77 6.54
C SER A 272 -21.56 -10.83 5.51
N THR A 273 -22.59 -11.38 4.87
CA THR A 273 -22.43 -12.30 3.76
C THR A 273 -21.81 -11.48 2.65
N PHE A 274 -20.48 -11.49 2.58
CA PHE A 274 -19.78 -11.05 1.38
C PHE A 274 -19.94 -12.18 0.38
N HIS A 275 -20.83 -11.98 -0.59
CA HIS A 275 -20.85 -12.79 -1.79
C HIS A 275 -19.59 -12.40 -2.57
N ILE A 276 -18.59 -13.27 -2.53
CA ILE A 276 -17.52 -13.30 -3.53
C ILE A 276 -18.09 -13.98 -4.77
#